data_AF-A0A376GID5-F1
#
_entry.id   AF-A0A376GID5-F1
#
_cell.length_a   1.000
_cell.length_b   1.000
_cell.length_c   1.000
_cell.angle_alpha   90.00
_cell.angle_beta   90.00
_cell.angle_gamma   90.00
#
_symmetry.space_group_name_H-M   'P 1'
#
loop_
_entity.id
_entity.type
_entity.pdbx_description
1 polymer ?
#
loop_
_entity_poly.entity_id
_entity_poly.type
_entity_poly.pdbx_seq_one_letter_code
_entity_poly.pdbx_strand_id
1 'polypeptide(L)'
;MKLPNYVTWMGQNLENGKTNYRKQGVPLMQNKNILDDYVFQNYHLSGGKLYRIEKNLTEDVEQNSKMETELKNRLKSFKTKNHSLKNTQKMVPDSIFNRYIN
;
A
#
# COMPACT_ATOMS: atom_id res chain seq x y z
N MET A 1 -4.66 -8.58 -33.35
CA MET A 1 -3.78 -8.83 -32.18
C MET A 1 -4.68 -9.19 -30.99
N LYS A 2 -4.52 -10.37 -30.36
CA LYS A 2 -5.31 -10.77 -29.18
C LYS A 2 -4.54 -10.35 -27.92
N LEU A 3 -5.12 -9.48 -27.11
CA LEU A 3 -4.57 -9.09 -25.81
C LEU A 3 -5.05 -10.09 -24.74
N PRO A 4 -4.21 -10.44 -23.75
CA PRO A 4 -4.63 -11.29 -22.65
C PRO A 4 -5.61 -10.56 -21.73
N ASN A 5 -6.65 -11.25 -21.28
CA ASN A 5 -7.68 -10.69 -20.38
C ASN A 5 -7.18 -10.48 -18.93
N TYR A 6 -6.03 -11.05 -18.58
CA TYR A 6 -5.45 -11.02 -17.24
C TYR A 6 -3.93 -10.78 -17.33
N VAL A 7 -3.40 -9.88 -16.50
CA VAL A 7 -1.98 -9.57 -16.40
C VAL A 7 -1.50 -9.71 -14.95
N THR A 8 -0.31 -10.26 -14.76
CA THR A 8 0.31 -10.49 -13.43
C THR A 8 0.79 -9.21 -12.78
N TRP A 9 1.30 -8.28 -13.59
CA TRP A 9 1.85 -7.02 -13.12
C TRP A 9 0.87 -5.90 -13.43
N MET A 10 0.14 -5.44 -12.41
CA MET A 10 -0.63 -4.20 -12.50
C MET A 10 0.32 -3.04 -12.24
N GLY A 11 1.00 -2.60 -13.29
CA GLY A 11 1.81 -1.39 -13.26
C GLY A 11 0.87 -0.21 -13.19
N GLN A 12 0.85 0.49 -12.08
CA GLN A 12 0.06 1.70 -11.98
C GLN A 12 0.87 2.86 -12.58
N ASN A 13 0.31 3.53 -13.58
CA ASN A 13 0.96 4.69 -14.18
C ASN A 13 1.23 5.76 -13.12
N LEU A 14 2.40 6.39 -13.19
CA LEU A 14 2.77 7.53 -12.34
C LEU A 14 1.77 8.69 -12.53
N GLU A 15 1.19 8.80 -13.73
CA GLU A 15 0.10 9.72 -14.11
C GLU A 15 -1.27 9.26 -13.63
N ASN A 16 -1.40 8.99 -12.34
CA ASN A 16 -2.70 9.14 -11.71
C ASN A 16 -2.89 10.66 -11.58
N GLY A 17 -3.66 11.28 -12.49
CA GLY A 17 -3.92 12.73 -12.50
C GLY A 17 -4.21 13.29 -11.09
N LYS A 18 -4.03 14.61 -10.90
CA LYS A 18 -4.02 15.35 -9.61
C LYS A 18 -5.09 14.97 -8.55
N THR A 19 -6.10 14.19 -8.88
CA THR A 19 -7.17 13.70 -8.00
C THR A 19 -6.92 12.31 -7.38
N ASN A 20 -5.97 11.50 -7.88
CA ASN A 20 -5.87 10.08 -7.51
C ASN A 20 -4.69 9.70 -6.60
N TYR A 21 -3.65 10.52 -6.46
CA TYR A 21 -2.52 10.22 -5.56
C TYR A 21 -2.94 10.13 -4.08
N ARG A 22 -3.93 10.94 -3.65
CA ARG A 22 -4.43 10.94 -2.26
C ARG A 22 -5.18 9.66 -1.88
N LYS A 23 -5.60 8.85 -2.87
CA LYS A 23 -6.36 7.61 -2.63
C LYS A 23 -5.45 6.40 -2.39
N GLN A 24 -4.15 6.54 -2.65
CA GLN A 24 -3.17 5.50 -2.43
C GLN A 24 -2.44 5.77 -1.12
N GLY A 25 -2.29 4.72 -0.32
CA GLY A 25 -1.45 4.80 0.87
C GLY A 25 -0.08 4.21 0.57
N VAL A 26 0.95 4.81 1.17
CA VAL A 26 2.35 4.43 0.97
C VAL A 26 2.89 3.90 2.30
N PRO A 27 3.28 2.62 2.37
CA PRO A 27 4.00 2.09 3.51
C PRO A 27 5.46 2.55 3.45
N LEU A 28 6.00 2.98 4.58
CA LEU A 28 7.38 3.48 4.69
C LEU A 28 8.19 2.59 5.64
N MET A 29 9.46 2.40 5.29
CA MET A 29 10.43 1.68 6.10
C MET A 29 11.32 2.70 6.82
N GLN A 30 11.44 2.58 8.15
CA GLN A 30 12.41 3.38 8.91
C GLN A 30 13.84 2.85 8.70
N ASN A 31 13.97 1.54 8.57
CA ASN A 31 15.21 0.85 8.19
C ASN A 31 14.86 -0.47 7.49
N LYS A 32 15.87 -1.21 7.01
CA LYS A 32 15.69 -2.46 6.25
C LYS A 32 14.85 -3.54 6.96
N ASN A 33 14.68 -3.44 8.28
CA ASN A 33 14.00 -4.44 9.09
C ASN A 33 12.66 -3.95 9.66
N ILE A 34 12.37 -2.64 9.60
CA ILE A 34 11.23 -2.01 10.28
C ILE A 34 10.34 -1.31 9.26
N LEU A 35 9.13 -1.85 9.07
CA LEU A 35 8.09 -1.35 8.16
C LEU A 35 6.86 -0.96 8.99
N ASP A 36 6.95 0.11 9.75
CA ASP A 36 5.92 0.44 10.76
C ASP A 36 5.18 1.75 10.46
N ASP A 37 5.60 2.43 9.40
CA ASP A 37 5.12 3.75 9.05
C ASP A 37 4.21 3.67 7.83
N TYR A 38 3.18 4.51 7.80
CA TYR A 38 2.19 4.50 6.73
C TYR A 38 1.62 5.88 6.48
N VAL A 39 1.69 6.36 5.25
CA VAL A 39 1.13 7.65 4.82
C VAL A 39 -0.12 7.42 3.99
N PHE A 40 -1.22 8.10 4.33
CA PHE A 40 -2.45 8.06 3.56
C PHE A 40 -3.19 9.40 3.66
N GLN A 41 -3.52 9.99 2.51
CA GLN A 41 -4.03 11.36 2.42
C GLN A 41 -3.07 12.34 3.10
N ASN A 42 -3.54 13.07 4.12
CA ASN A 42 -2.75 14.01 4.91
C ASN A 42 -2.43 13.45 6.30
N TYR A 43 -2.37 12.12 6.43
CA TYR A 43 -2.09 11.46 7.69
C TYR A 43 -0.86 10.57 7.57
N HIS A 44 -0.04 10.61 8.61
CA HIS A 44 1.11 9.75 8.78
C HIS A 44 0.94 8.97 10.08
N LEU A 45 1.00 7.64 9.99
CA LEU A 45 1.13 6.75 11.14
C LEU A 45 2.61 6.47 11.33
N SER A 46 3.18 6.81 12.48
CA SER A 46 4.57 6.49 12.83
C SER A 46 4.69 6.18 14.33
N GLY A 47 5.43 5.11 14.66
CA GLY A 47 5.61 4.68 16.06
C GLY A 47 4.30 4.41 16.80
N GLY A 48 3.24 4.03 16.08
CA GLY A 48 1.91 3.78 16.63
C GLY A 48 1.06 5.03 16.91
N LYS A 49 1.58 6.23 16.63
CA LYS A 49 0.88 7.51 16.77
C LYS A 49 0.46 8.05 15.40
N LEU A 50 -0.63 8.82 15.39
CA LEU A 50 -1.14 9.49 14.20
C LEU A 50 -0.68 10.95 14.18
N TYR A 51 -0.21 11.38 13.02
CA TYR A 51 0.18 12.75 12.73
C TYR A 51 -0.62 13.27 11.53
N ARG A 52 -0.95 14.55 11.55
CA ARG A 52 -1.48 15.30 10.42
C ARG A 52 -0.32 15.94 9.67
N ILE A 53 -0.26 15.73 8.36
CA ILE A 53 0.68 16.40 7.47
C ILE A 53 0.02 17.70 6.99
N GLU A 54 0.63 18.82 7.36
CA GLU A 54 0.19 20.16 6.96
C GLU A 54 0.71 20.56 5.58
N LYS A 55 0.22 21.67 5.03
CA LYS A 55 0.57 22.13 3.66
C LYS A 55 2.06 22.44 3.47
N ASN A 56 2.72 22.84 4.55
CA ASN A 56 4.16 23.10 4.64
C ASN A 56 4.98 21.82 4.93
N LEU A 57 4.34 20.65 4.90
CA LEU A 57 4.93 19.34 5.21
C LEU A 57 5.41 19.18 6.65
N THR A 58 4.92 20.00 7.58
CA THR A 58 5.11 19.75 9.02
C THR A 58 4.10 18.72 9.52
N GLU A 59 4.45 18.06 10.60
CA GLU A 59 3.65 17.02 11.23
C GLU A 59 3.25 17.43 12.64
N ASP A 60 1.94 17.42 12.90
CA ASP A 60 1.38 17.66 14.22
C ASP A 60 0.65 16.41 14.70
N VAL A 61 0.72 16.11 16.00
CA VAL A 61 0.02 14.96 16.59
C VAL A 61 -1.49 15.16 16.42
N GLU A 62 -2.16 14.18 15.83
CA GLU A 62 -3.60 14.20 15.62
C GLU A 62 -4.28 13.12 16.48
N GLN A 63 -5.28 13.51 17.25
CA GLN A 63 -6.12 12.58 18.00
C GLN A 63 -7.36 12.20 17.20
N ASN A 64 -7.18 11.29 16.23
CA ASN A 64 -8.28 10.74 15.43
C ASN A 64 -8.22 9.20 15.43
N SER A 65 -8.85 8.59 16.42
CA SER A 65 -8.84 7.13 16.64
C SER A 65 -9.36 6.32 15.45
N LYS A 66 -10.33 6.87 14.71
CA LYS A 66 -10.89 6.24 13.51
C LYS A 66 -9.83 6.19 12.40
N MET A 67 -9.16 7.31 12.12
CA MET A 67 -8.11 7.37 11.11
C MET A 67 -6.88 6.54 11.52
N GLU A 68 -6.51 6.57 12.79
CA GLU A 68 -5.42 5.75 13.31
C GLU A 68 -5.68 4.26 13.09
N THR A 69 -6.89 3.80 13.41
CA THR A 69 -7.32 2.42 13.18
C THR A 69 -7.31 2.06 11.69
N GLU A 70 -7.78 2.97 10.83
CA GLU A 70 -7.77 2.78 9.38
C GLU A 70 -6.35 2.63 8.82
N LEU A 71 -5.41 3.50 9.22
CA LEU A 71 -4.02 3.41 8.77
C LEU A 71 -3.35 2.12 9.29
N LYS A 72 -3.60 1.73 10.55
CA LYS A 72 -3.12 0.46 11.11
C LYS A 72 -3.64 -0.74 10.31
N ASN A 73 -4.92 -0.75 9.95
CA ASN A 73 -5.53 -1.82 9.16
C ASN A 73 -4.95 -1.88 7.74
N ARG A 74 -4.72 -0.73 7.11
CA ARG A 74 -4.10 -0.66 5.78
C ARG A 74 -2.66 -1.18 5.78
N LEU A 75 -1.86 -0.76 6.76
CA LEU A 75 -0.50 -1.25 6.93
C LEU A 75 -0.48 -2.76 7.20
N LYS A 76 -1.37 -3.26 8.06
CA LYS A 76 -1.54 -4.71 8.30
C LYS A 76 -1.90 -5.45 7.02
N SER A 77 -2.84 -4.93 6.22
CA SER A 77 -3.21 -5.52 4.93
C SER A 77 -2.01 -5.61 3.98
N PHE A 78 -1.20 -4.54 3.90
CA PHE A 78 0.04 -4.54 3.11
C PHE A 78 1.02 -5.61 3.57
N LYS A 79 1.31 -5.68 4.88
CA LYS A 79 2.17 -6.71 5.48
C LYS A 79 1.66 -8.12 5.18
N THR A 80 0.37 -8.37 5.34
CA THR A 80 -0.25 -9.69 5.07
C THR A 80 -0.11 -10.10 3.60
N LYS A 81 -0.34 -9.17 2.67
CA LYS A 81 -0.15 -9.44 1.22
C LYS A 81 1.30 -9.80 0.92
N ASN A 82 2.27 -9.04 1.44
CA ASN A 82 3.69 -9.31 1.24
C ASN A 82 4.12 -10.65 1.85
N HIS A 83 3.62 -10.96 3.06
CA HIS A 83 3.89 -12.24 3.72
C HIS A 83 3.32 -13.41 2.91
N SER A 84 2.09 -13.29 2.41
CA SER A 84 1.48 -14.29 1.54
C SER A 84 2.32 -14.52 0.28
N LEU A 85 2.73 -13.44 -0.41
CA LEU A 85 3.59 -13.51 -1.60
C LEU A 85 4.94 -14.17 -1.30
N LYS A 86 5.56 -13.83 -0.16
CA LYS A 86 6.84 -14.41 0.26
C LYS A 86 6.73 -15.93 0.49
N ASN A 87 5.63 -16.38 1.09
CA ASN A 87 5.44 -17.78 1.45
C ASN A 87 5.00 -18.64 0.27
N THR A 88 4.12 -18.12 -0.60
CA THR A 88 3.67 -18.87 -1.77
C THR A 88 4.69 -18.82 -2.90
N GLN A 89 5.57 -17.80 -2.93
CA GLN A 89 6.44 -17.46 -4.06
C GLN A 89 5.69 -17.32 -5.39
N LYS A 90 4.36 -17.16 -5.34
CA LYS A 90 3.49 -17.14 -6.51
C LYS A 90 2.91 -15.74 -6.65
N MET A 91 3.31 -15.05 -7.71
CA MET A 91 2.67 -13.80 -8.13
C MET A 91 1.32 -14.05 -8.83
N VAL A 92 1.07 -15.28 -9.30
CA VAL A 92 -0.14 -15.67 -10.04
C VAL A 92 -0.68 -16.99 -9.49
N PRO A 93 -2.00 -17.15 -9.28
CA PRO A 93 -2.59 -18.45 -8.98
C PRO A 93 -2.37 -19.47 -10.11
N ASP A 94 -2.12 -20.74 -9.77
CA ASP A 94 -1.86 -21.81 -10.74
C ASP A 94 -2.99 -21.99 -11.76
N SER A 95 -4.24 -21.74 -11.37
CA SER A 95 -5.40 -21.79 -12.26
C SER A 95 -5.35 -20.78 -13.40
N ILE A 96 -4.76 -19.60 -13.16
CA ILE A 96 -4.54 -18.59 -14.21
C ILE A 96 -3.30 -18.95 -15.03
N PHE A 97 -2.23 -19.41 -14.38
CA PHE A 97 -1.01 -19.83 -15.07
C PHE A 97 -1.28 -20.96 -16.06
N ASN A 98 -1.93 -22.03 -15.64
CA ASN A 98 -2.24 -23.20 -16.48
C ASN A 98 -3.23 -22.91 -17.61
N ARG A 99 -4.06 -21.88 -17.49
CA ARG A 99 -5.06 -21.53 -18.50
C ARG A 99 -4.49 -20.69 -19.65
N TYR A 100 -3.43 -19.93 -19.39
CA TYR A 100 -2.95 -18.90 -20.31
C TYR A 100 -1.46 -18.99 -20.64
N ILE A 101 -0.65 -19.64 -19.80
CA ILE A 101 0.81 -19.74 -19.97
C ILE A 101 1.25 -21.17 -20.35
N ASN A 102 0.56 -22.20 -19.83
CA ASN A 102 0.82 -23.61 -20.13
C ASN A 102 0.00 -24.10 -21.33
#